data_AF-A0A539E853-F1
#
_entry.id   AF-A0A539E853-F1
#
_cell.length_a   1.000
_cell.length_b   1.000
_cell.length_c   1.000
_cell.angle_alpha   90.00
_cell.angle_beta   90.00
_cell.angle_gamma   90.00
#
_symmetry.space_group_name_H-M   'P 1'
#
loop_
_entity.id
_entity.type
_entity.pdbx_description
1 polymer ?
#
loop_
_entity_poly.entity_id
_entity_poly.type
_entity_poly.pdbx_seq_one_letter_code
_entity_poly.pdbx_strand_id
1 'polypeptide(L)'
;MTLSTNPLREGLPRERMPEPATLVIFGATGDLTRRKLIPALYRLFRQRQLPPGFRVVGVGRTEMNDPDFAALALLAIAPAGREGGDEFAALFRYVTGDFSDPGT
;
A
#
# COMPACT_ATOMS: atom_id res chain seq x y z
N MET A 1 19.31 -23.02 19.68
CA MET A 1 19.97 -21.72 19.89
C MET A 1 19.01 -20.85 20.68
N THR A 2 19.20 -20.74 21.99
CA THR A 2 18.25 -20.14 22.94
C THR A 2 18.28 -18.62 22.84
N LEU A 3 17.16 -17.99 22.47
CA LEU A 3 17.03 -16.54 22.47
C LEU A 3 17.07 -16.03 23.93
N SER A 4 18.13 -15.33 24.29
CA SER A 4 18.22 -14.57 25.55
C SER A 4 17.12 -13.53 25.59
N THR A 5 16.14 -13.70 26.48
CA THR A 5 15.07 -12.72 26.71
C THR A 5 15.69 -11.40 27.18
N ASN A 6 15.48 -10.33 26.42
CA ASN A 6 15.97 -9.00 26.78
C ASN A 6 15.09 -8.43 27.92
N PRO A 7 15.64 -8.16 29.12
CA PRO A 7 14.88 -7.70 30.28
C PRO A 7 14.28 -6.30 30.09
N LEU A 8 14.79 -5.49 29.16
CA LEU A 8 14.21 -4.18 28.82
C LEU A 8 12.95 -4.27 27.94
N ARG A 9 12.61 -5.48 27.45
CA ARG A 9 11.37 -5.73 26.68
C ARG A 9 10.22 -6.26 27.53
N GLU A 10 10.43 -6.47 28.82
CA GLU A 10 9.41 -6.95 29.73
C GLU A 10 8.36 -5.86 30.00
N GLY A 11 7.08 -6.17 29.81
CA GLY A 11 5.96 -5.24 30.04
C GLY A 11 5.70 -4.20 28.94
N LEU A 12 6.59 -4.04 27.95
CA LEU A 12 6.31 -3.21 26.79
C LEU A 12 5.32 -3.93 25.84
N PRO A 13 4.32 -3.22 25.28
CA PRO A 13 3.53 -3.76 24.19
C PRO A 13 4.47 -4.25 23.10
N ARG A 14 4.39 -5.54 22.74
CA ARG A 14 5.01 -6.00 21.50
C ARG A 14 4.22 -5.36 20.39
N GLU A 15 4.67 -4.21 19.90
CA GLU A 15 4.19 -3.67 18.64
C GLU A 15 4.58 -4.68 17.57
N ARG A 16 3.66 -5.62 17.30
CA ARG A 16 3.83 -6.63 16.27
C ARG A 16 3.77 -5.86 14.96
N MET A 17 4.93 -5.57 14.38
CA MET A 17 4.96 -5.18 12.97
C MET A 17 4.21 -6.28 12.19
N PRO A 18 3.23 -5.92 11.37
CA PRO A 18 2.52 -6.90 10.56
C PRO A 18 3.51 -7.68 9.69
N GLU A 19 3.17 -8.92 9.37
CA GLU A 19 3.91 -9.67 8.35
C GLU A 19 3.82 -8.92 6.99
N PRO A 20 4.81 -9.06 6.10
CA PRO A 20 4.73 -8.52 4.75
C PRO A 20 3.43 -8.95 4.05
N ALA A 21 2.71 -8.00 3.45
CA ALA A 21 1.42 -8.25 2.84
C ALA A 21 1.28 -7.52 1.51
N THR A 22 0.48 -8.09 0.61
CA THR A 22 0.06 -7.42 -0.62
C THR A 22 -1.44 -7.11 -0.53
N LEU A 23 -1.78 -5.83 -0.69
CA LEU A 23 -3.17 -5.37 -0.77
C LEU A 23 -3.60 -5.32 -2.23
N VAL A 24 -4.61 -6.12 -2.59
CA VAL A 24 -5.21 -6.08 -3.92
C VAL A 24 -6.47 -5.22 -3.88
N ILE A 25 -6.55 -4.21 -4.75
CA ILE A 25 -7.69 -3.29 -4.85
C ILE A 25 -8.39 -3.52 -6.18
N PHE A 26 -9.54 -4.18 -6.14
CA PHE A 26 -10.44 -4.25 -7.30
C PHE A 26 -11.19 -2.93 -7.46
N GLY A 27 -11.27 -2.42 -8.68
CA GLY A 27 -11.78 -1.07 -8.93
C GLY A 27 -10.76 0.00 -8.51
N ALA A 28 -9.47 -0.26 -8.72
CA ALA A 28 -8.38 0.61 -8.31
C ALA A 28 -8.45 2.04 -8.89
N THR A 29 -9.07 2.21 -10.06
CA THR A 29 -9.27 3.52 -10.68
C THR A 29 -10.50 4.27 -10.15
N GLY A 30 -11.32 3.65 -9.31
CA GLY A 30 -12.57 4.19 -8.79
C GLY A 30 -12.40 5.33 -7.77
N ASP A 31 -13.50 6.05 -7.53
CA ASP A 31 -13.53 7.25 -6.69
C ASP A 31 -13.18 6.95 -5.23
N LEU A 32 -13.66 5.82 -4.67
CA LEU A 32 -13.35 5.41 -3.31
C LEU A 32 -11.85 5.20 -3.11
N THR A 33 -11.19 4.56 -4.07
CA THR A 33 -9.75 4.30 -4.03
C THR A 33 -8.97 5.60 -3.96
N ARG A 34 -9.30 6.56 -4.84
CA ARG A 34 -8.66 7.87 -4.91
C ARG A 34 -8.93 8.73 -3.68
N ARG A 35 -10.17 8.78 -3.19
CA ARG A 35 -10.56 9.70 -2.11
C ARG A 35 -10.30 9.19 -0.71
N LYS A 36 -10.23 7.86 -0.52
CA LYS A 36 -10.16 7.25 0.82
C LYS A 36 -9.01 6.26 0.96
N LEU A 37 -8.92 5.25 0.08
CA LEU A 37 -7.95 4.16 0.29
C LEU A 37 -6.51 4.64 0.13
N ILE A 38 -6.18 5.30 -0.98
CA ILE A 38 -4.81 5.78 -1.23
C ILE A 38 -4.39 6.82 -0.17
N PRO A 39 -5.20 7.84 0.17
CA PRO A 39 -4.86 8.75 1.27
C PRO A 39 -4.68 8.06 2.62
N ALA A 40 -5.48 7.04 2.94
CA ALA A 40 -5.31 6.27 4.18
C ALA A 40 -4.00 5.47 4.18
N LEU A 41 -3.67 4.80 3.08
CA LEU A 41 -2.41 4.06 2.92
C LEU A 41 -1.20 5.00 3.03
N TYR A 42 -1.29 6.21 2.48
CA TYR A 42 -0.24 7.20 2.62
C TYR A 42 -0.05 7.68 4.07
N ARG A 43 -1.14 7.81 4.84
CA ARG A 43 -1.04 8.10 6.28
C ARG A 43 -0.32 6.97 7.04
N LEU A 44 -0.65 5.71 6.74
CA LEU A 44 0.04 4.54 7.32
C LEU A 44 1.52 4.50 6.91
N PHE A 45 1.81 4.80 5.65
CA PHE A 45 3.18 4.90 5.13
C PHE A 45 3.99 5.95 5.89
N ARG A 46 3.46 7.17 6.05
CA ARG A 46 4.13 8.25 6.81
C ARG A 46 4.33 7.92 8.28
N GLN A 47 3.44 7.14 8.86
CA GLN A 47 3.56 6.66 10.25
C GLN A 47 4.50 5.45 10.39
N ARG A 48 5.12 4.99 9.30
CA ARG A 48 5.97 3.79 9.26
C ARG A 48 5.26 2.52 9.76
N GLN A 49 3.95 2.46 9.54
CA GLN A 49 3.09 1.35 9.95
C GLN A 49 2.86 0.32 8.83
N LEU A 50 3.36 0.58 7.62
CA LEU A 50 3.40 -0.42 6.56
C LEU A 50 4.64 -1.30 6.75
N PRO A 51 4.50 -2.64 6.76
CA PRO A 51 5.63 -3.53 6.93
C PRO A 51 6.58 -3.46 5.72
N PRO A 52 7.87 -3.78 5.91
CA PRO A 52 8.80 -3.96 4.79
C PRO A 52 8.25 -4.98 3.79
N GLY A 53 8.32 -4.66 2.50
CA GLY A 53 7.79 -5.53 1.44
C GLY A 53 6.28 -5.40 1.20
N PHE A 54 5.58 -4.47 1.87
CA PHE A 54 4.20 -4.16 1.55
C PHE A 54 4.05 -3.69 0.10
N ARG A 55 3.03 -4.19 -0.61
CA ARG A 55 2.72 -3.81 -1.99
C ARG A 55 1.23 -3.57 -2.17
N VAL A 56 0.89 -2.71 -3.13
CA VAL A 56 -0.49 -2.46 -3.55
C VAL A 56 -0.61 -2.88 -5.01
N VAL A 57 -1.53 -3.79 -5.29
CA VAL A 57 -1.86 -4.20 -6.66
C VAL A 57 -3.26 -3.68 -6.98
N GLY A 58 -3.34 -2.76 -7.93
CA GLY A 58 -4.61 -2.28 -8.45
C GLY A 58 -5.10 -3.15 -9.59
N VAL A 59 -6.39 -3.49 -9.60
CA VAL A 59 -7.04 -4.22 -10.70
C VAL A 59 -8.20 -3.41 -11.23
N GLY A 60 -8.31 -3.33 -12.56
CA GLY A 60 -9.47 -2.71 -13.21
C GLY A 60 -9.45 -2.85 -14.73
N ARG A 61 -10.56 -2.42 -15.34
CA ARG A 61 -10.81 -2.53 -16.78
C ARG A 61 -10.06 -1.48 -17.62
N THR A 62 -9.61 -0.41 -16.99
CA THR A 62 -8.90 0.67 -17.69
C THR A 62 -7.49 0.17 -18.03
N GLU A 63 -7.11 0.24 -19.31
CA GLU A 63 -5.72 -0.01 -19.70
C GLU A 63 -4.82 1.05 -19.05
N MET A 64 -3.88 0.58 -18.23
CA MET A 64 -2.99 1.41 -17.44
C MET A 64 -1.73 0.60 -17.08
N ASN A 65 -0.57 1.26 -17.06
CA ASN A 65 0.67 0.64 -16.60
C ASN A 65 1.00 1.01 -15.14
N ASP A 66 2.01 0.38 -14.56
CA ASP A 66 2.47 0.65 -13.18
C ASP A 66 2.77 2.15 -12.94
N PRO A 67 3.57 2.85 -13.80
CA PRO A 67 3.79 4.29 -13.66
C PRO A 67 2.52 5.14 -13.62
N ASP A 68 1.54 4.84 -14.47
CA ASP A 68 0.29 5.59 -14.55
C ASP A 68 -0.53 5.44 -13.26
N PHE A 69 -0.58 4.22 -12.71
CA PHE A 69 -1.28 3.98 -11.45
C PHE A 69 -0.56 4.63 -10.26
N ALA A 70 0.77 4.59 -10.26
CA ALA A 70 1.58 5.30 -9.27
C ALA A 70 1.37 6.83 -9.36
N ALA A 71 1.28 7.39 -10.57
CA ALA A 71 0.97 8.80 -10.79
C ALA A 71 -0.42 9.17 -10.26
N LEU A 72 -1.43 8.32 -10.48
CA LEU A 72 -2.76 8.48 -9.88
C LEU A 72 -2.70 8.48 -8.36
N ALA A 73 -1.90 7.60 -7.75
CA ALA A 73 -1.72 7.56 -6.31
C ALA A 73 -1.07 8.84 -5.78
N LEU A 74 -0.06 9.35 -6.47
CA LEU A 74 0.60 10.62 -6.15
C LEU A 74 -0.35 11.83 -6.24
N LEU A 75 -1.23 11.85 -7.24
CA LEU A 75 -2.27 12.88 -7.36
C LEU A 75 -3.26 12.83 -6.19
N ALA A 76 -3.66 11.62 -5.78
CA ALA A 76 -4.60 11.43 -4.67
C ALA A 76 -4.07 11.92 -3.32
N ILE A 77 -2.74 11.90 -3.12
CA ILE A 77 -2.10 12.36 -1.86
C ILE A 77 -1.63 13.80 -1.91
N ALA A 78 -1.64 14.47 -3.07
CA ALA A 78 -1.14 15.84 -3.22
C ALA A 78 -1.70 16.83 -2.17
N PRO A 79 -2.99 16.79 -1.78
CA PRO A 79 -3.52 17.66 -0.72
C PRO A 79 -2.91 17.42 0.68
N ALA A 80 -2.37 16.22 0.93
CA ALA A 80 -1.75 15.83 2.21
C ALA A 80 -0.22 16.01 2.24
N GLY A 81 0.38 16.51 1.15
CA GLY A 81 1.82 16.62 0.95
C GLY A 81 2.44 15.39 0.27
N ARG A 82 3.67 15.52 -0.25
CA ARG A 82 4.37 14.47 -1.04
C ARG A 82 5.69 13.99 -0.41
N GLU A 83 5.85 14.13 0.90
CA GLU A 83 7.00 13.58 1.63
C GLU A 83 7.07 12.05 1.46
N GLY A 84 8.20 11.56 0.95
CA GLY A 84 8.37 10.14 0.64
C GLY A 84 7.47 9.65 -0.50
N GLY A 85 7.03 10.56 -1.38
CA GLY A 85 6.11 10.27 -2.46
C GLY A 85 6.66 9.24 -3.45
N ASP A 86 7.95 9.30 -3.77
CA ASP A 86 8.57 8.36 -4.72
C ASP A 86 8.66 6.95 -4.13
N GLU A 87 9.02 6.84 -2.85
CA GLU A 87 9.01 5.55 -2.14
C GLU A 87 7.59 4.98 -2.00
N PHE A 88 6.61 5.85 -1.75
CA PHE A 88 5.20 5.45 -1.70
C PHE A 88 4.70 5.00 -3.08
N ALA A 89 5.03 5.74 -4.15
CA ALA A 89 4.69 5.41 -5.52
C ALA A 89 5.26 4.04 -5.95
N ALA A 90 6.47 3.72 -5.48
CA ALA A 90 7.11 2.43 -5.76
C ALA A 90 6.35 1.22 -5.20
N LEU A 91 5.42 1.41 -4.26
CA LEU A 91 4.58 0.35 -3.69
C LEU A 91 3.50 -0.15 -4.66
N PHE A 92 3.14 0.64 -5.67
CA PHE A 92 1.98 0.39 -6.53
C PHE A 92 2.34 -0.42 -7.78
N ARG A 93 1.47 -1.36 -8.11
CA ARG A 93 1.44 -2.16 -9.35
C ARG A 93 0.02 -2.18 -9.89
N TYR A 94 -0.14 -2.39 -11.18
CA TYR A 94 -1.44 -2.42 -11.84
C TYR A 94 -1.58 -3.62 -12.77
N VAL A 95 -2.75 -4.25 -12.74
CA VAL A 95 -3.14 -5.31 -13.65
C VAL A 95 -4.44 -4.88 -14.33
N THR A 96 -4.41 -4.78 -15.66
CA THR A 96 -5.62 -4.62 -16.45
C THR A 96 -6.33 -5.96 -16.54
N GLY A 97 -7.61 -5.99 -16.19
CA GLY A 97 -8.42 -7.19 -16.32
C GLY A 97 -9.89 -6.96 -15.98
N ASP A 98 -10.73 -7.90 -16.41
CA ASP A 98 -12.16 -7.89 -16.12
C ASP A 98 -12.49 -8.89 -15.02
N PHE A 99 -13.28 -8.45 -14.03
CA PHE A 99 -13.65 -9.26 -12.88
C PHE A 99 -14.51 -10.49 -13.24
N SER A 100 -15.04 -10.53 -14.46
CA SER A 100 -15.84 -11.64 -14.98
C SER A 100 -15.00 -12.66 -15.75
N ASP A 101 -13.74 -12.35 -16.02
CA ASP A 101 -12.82 -13.23 -16.76
C ASP A 101 -11.95 -14.02 -15.77
N PRO A 102 -12.06 -15.36 -15.70
CA PRO A 102 -11.22 -16.19 -14.84
C PRO A 102 -9.72 -16.17 -15.23
N GLY A 103 -9.36 -15.58 -16.37
CA GLY A 103 -7.97 -15.37 -16.79
C GLY A 103 -7.28 -14.13 -16.22
N THR A 104 -8.02 -13.28 -15.49
CA THR A 104 -7.50 -12.12 -14.75
C THR A 104 -7.08 -12.53 -13.33
#